data_AF-Q981C3-F1
#
_entry.id   AF-Q981C3-F1
#
_cell.length_a   1.000
_cell.length_b   1.000
_cell.length_c   1.000
_cell.angle_alpha   90.00
_cell.angle_beta   90.00
_cell.angle_gamma   90.00
#
_symmetry.space_group_name_H-M   'P 1'
#
loop_
_entity.id
_entity.type
_entity.pdbx_description
1 polymer ?
#
loop_
_entity_poly.entity_id
_entity_poly.type
_entity_poly.pdbx_seq_one_letter_code
_entity_poly.pdbx_strand_id
1 'polypeptide(L)'
;MISWLLGSQPSPWSFLEDLFQDYRNVAIYVDNNNIVQIVKVSDIDEFYTPFSVLIHAKYFKNYSPYYIKLEKMVAFPTTNEKVADSLLIKEGWRGIKYYYGDEFLGAWILYDCIKCRDKQRSHLEISKLSISEDETIKAHLRIYNS
;
A
#
# COMPACT_ATOMS: atom_id res chain seq x y z
N MET A 1 14.80 4.22 -17.62
CA MET A 1 14.03 2.95 -17.74
C MET A 1 12.74 3.00 -16.92
N ILE A 2 12.78 3.32 -15.61
CA ILE A 2 11.57 3.54 -14.78
C ILE A 2 10.66 4.65 -15.35
N SER A 3 11.26 5.70 -15.93
CA SER A 3 10.55 6.82 -16.55
C SER A 3 9.57 6.44 -17.66
N TRP A 4 9.72 5.26 -18.29
CA TRP A 4 8.81 4.81 -19.36
C TRP A 4 7.51 4.22 -18.82
N LEU A 5 7.47 3.84 -17.54
CA LEU A 5 6.22 3.44 -16.90
C LEU A 5 5.32 4.65 -16.66
N LEU A 6 5.88 5.83 -16.46
CA LEU A 6 5.08 7.04 -16.22
C LEU A 6 4.25 7.37 -17.46
N GLY A 7 2.94 7.55 -17.28
CA GLY A 7 2.00 7.82 -18.36
C GLY A 7 1.54 6.58 -19.12
N SER A 8 1.99 5.37 -18.76
CA SER A 8 1.52 4.12 -19.36
C SER A 8 0.47 3.41 -18.50
N GLN A 9 -0.25 2.46 -19.09
CA GLN A 9 -0.97 1.46 -18.31
C GLN A 9 0.04 0.59 -17.53
N PRO A 10 -0.30 0.15 -16.31
CA PRO A 10 0.60 -0.66 -15.51
C PRO A 10 0.76 -2.06 -16.12
N SER A 11 2.00 -2.54 -16.17
CA SER A 11 2.31 -3.91 -16.58
C SER A 11 1.81 -4.93 -15.53
N PRO A 12 1.64 -6.21 -15.92
CA PRO A 12 1.28 -7.27 -14.98
C PRO A 12 2.26 -7.37 -13.81
N TRP A 13 1.74 -7.80 -12.65
CA TRP A 13 2.52 -7.92 -11.41
C TRP A 13 3.82 -8.73 -11.56
N SER A 14 3.79 -9.85 -12.30
CA SER A 14 4.98 -10.67 -12.55
C SER A 14 6.08 -9.93 -13.30
N PHE A 15 5.71 -9.12 -14.30
CA PHE A 15 6.67 -8.30 -15.04
C PHE A 15 7.28 -7.22 -14.15
N LEU A 16 6.46 -6.58 -13.30
CA LEU A 16 6.93 -5.57 -12.35
C LEU A 16 7.86 -6.19 -11.29
N GLU A 17 7.57 -7.41 -10.86
CA GLU A 17 8.40 -8.15 -9.92
C GLU A 17 9.81 -8.40 -10.47
N ASP A 18 9.91 -8.87 -11.71
CA ASP A 18 11.19 -9.06 -12.40
C ASP A 18 11.90 -7.71 -12.61
N LEU A 19 11.17 -6.69 -13.08
CA LEU A 19 11.73 -5.37 -13.37
C LEU A 19 12.33 -4.71 -12.13
N PHE A 20 11.71 -4.88 -10.97
CA PHE A 20 12.15 -4.26 -9.72
C PHE A 20 12.82 -5.24 -8.76
N GLN A 21 13.38 -6.34 -9.27
CA GLN A 21 14.03 -7.35 -8.44
C GLN A 21 15.14 -6.75 -7.54
N ASP A 22 15.92 -5.82 -8.09
CA ASP A 22 17.09 -5.23 -7.42
C ASP A 22 16.73 -4.18 -6.36
N TYR A 23 15.52 -3.62 -6.38
CA TYR A 23 15.08 -2.62 -5.41
C TYR A 23 14.45 -3.29 -4.19
N ARG A 24 14.85 -2.84 -3.00
CA ARG A 24 14.31 -3.37 -1.73
C ARG A 24 12.86 -2.96 -1.53
N ASN A 25 12.55 -1.69 -1.81
CA ASN A 25 11.23 -1.10 -1.62
C ASN A 25 10.77 -0.36 -2.88
N VAL A 26 9.54 -0.61 -3.30
CA VAL A 26 8.94 -0.07 -4.53
C VAL A 26 7.45 0.17 -4.30
N ALA A 27 6.94 1.28 -4.82
CA ALA A 27 5.51 1.49 -4.94
C ALA A 27 5.18 2.16 -6.28
N ILE A 28 4.16 1.62 -6.95
CA ILE A 28 3.59 2.17 -8.18
C ILE A 28 2.17 2.59 -7.87
N TYR A 29 1.86 3.84 -8.23
CA TYR A 29 0.54 4.41 -8.07
C TYR A 29 -0.04 4.79 -9.41
N VAL A 30 -1.33 4.47 -9.57
CA VAL A 30 -2.11 4.75 -10.78
C VAL A 30 -3.23 5.73 -10.47
N ASP A 31 -3.61 6.52 -11.47
CA ASP A 31 -4.80 7.36 -11.40
C ASP A 31 -6.09 6.57 -11.66
N ASN A 32 -7.22 7.29 -11.68
CA ASN A 32 -8.55 6.73 -11.94
C ASN A 32 -8.72 6.16 -13.36
N ASN A 33 -7.84 6.51 -14.31
CA ASN A 33 -7.82 5.95 -15.66
C ASN A 33 -6.86 4.74 -15.75
N ASN A 34 -6.38 4.25 -14.60
CA ASN A 34 -5.39 3.19 -14.49
C ASN A 34 -4.08 3.54 -15.23
N ILE A 35 -3.70 4.81 -15.26
CA ILE A 35 -2.42 5.27 -15.80
C ILE A 35 -1.43 5.45 -14.66
N VAL A 36 -0.22 4.94 -14.82
CA VAL A 36 0.86 5.09 -13.83
C VAL A 36 1.29 6.55 -13.75
N GLN A 37 1.16 7.13 -12.56
CA GLN A 37 1.49 8.53 -12.30
C GLN A 37 2.72 8.68 -11.40
N ILE A 38 2.96 7.71 -10.52
CA ILE A 38 4.06 7.76 -9.56
C ILE A 38 4.72 6.40 -9.49
N VAL A 39 6.04 6.40 -9.61
CA VAL A 39 6.88 5.25 -9.25
C VAL A 39 7.89 5.73 -8.22
N LYS A 40 7.84 5.15 -7.02
CA LYS A 40 8.84 5.40 -5.96
C LYS A 40 9.64 4.13 -5.73
N VAL A 41 10.95 4.28 -5.64
CA VAL A 41 11.89 3.21 -5.28
C VAL A 41 12.76 3.69 -4.12
N SER A 42 13.15 2.78 -3.23
CA SER A 42 14.01 3.10 -2.09
C SER A 42 14.75 1.86 -1.59
N ASP A 43 15.99 2.07 -1.16
CA ASP A 43 16.80 1.04 -0.50
C ASP A 43 16.66 1.09 1.03
N ILE A 44 15.95 2.09 1.54
CA ILE A 44 15.68 2.32 2.97
C ILE A 44 14.38 1.60 3.34
N ASP A 45 14.45 0.75 4.36
CA ASP A 45 13.30 -0.03 4.84
C ASP A 45 12.34 0.78 5.72
N GLU A 46 12.75 1.96 6.16
CA GLU A 46 11.98 2.78 7.09
C GLU A 46 10.83 3.53 6.40
N PHE A 47 9.60 3.25 6.85
CA PHE A 47 8.38 3.77 6.24
C PHE A 47 7.96 5.17 6.73
N TYR A 48 8.51 5.64 7.86
CA TYR A 48 8.24 6.97 8.44
C TYR A 48 9.18 8.07 7.93
N THR A 49 10.07 7.74 7.00
CA THR A 49 11.04 8.69 6.45
C THR A 49 10.51 9.38 5.19
N PRO A 50 11.04 10.57 4.83
CA PRO A 50 10.75 11.19 3.53
C PRO A 50 11.10 10.30 2.32
N PHE A 51 12.02 9.34 2.52
CA PHE A 51 12.47 8.37 1.54
C PHE A 51 11.57 7.11 1.44
N SER A 52 10.50 7.06 2.22
CA SER A 52 9.49 6.01 2.13
C SER A 52 8.85 6.00 0.75
N VAL A 53 8.59 4.81 0.21
CA VAL A 53 7.85 4.65 -1.05
C VAL A 53 6.35 4.91 -0.86
N LEU A 54 5.87 5.00 0.38
CA LEU A 54 4.47 5.26 0.71
C LEU A 54 4.14 6.75 0.58
N ILE A 55 3.08 7.07 -0.17
CA ILE A 55 2.63 8.46 -0.35
C ILE A 55 1.69 8.91 0.77
N HIS A 56 1.67 10.22 1.02
CA HIS A 56 0.76 10.83 1.99
C HIS A 56 -0.72 10.62 1.62
N ALA A 57 -1.60 10.37 2.60
CA ALA A 57 -3.01 10.02 2.34
C ALA A 57 -3.82 11.08 1.57
N LYS A 58 -3.45 12.37 1.67
CA LYS A 58 -4.00 13.45 0.83
C LYS A 58 -4.04 13.14 -0.68
N TYR A 59 -3.17 12.23 -1.14
CA TYR A 59 -3.09 11.82 -2.54
C TYR A 59 -3.98 10.62 -2.88
N PHE A 60 -4.56 9.91 -1.90
CA PHE A 60 -5.38 8.71 -2.14
C PHE A 60 -6.65 8.99 -2.97
N LYS A 61 -7.13 10.24 -2.98
CA LYS A 61 -8.25 10.66 -3.84
C LYS A 61 -7.91 10.58 -5.34
N ASN A 62 -6.66 10.81 -5.68
CA ASN A 62 -6.20 10.90 -7.07
C ASN A 62 -5.43 9.66 -7.50
N TYR A 63 -4.79 8.97 -6.55
CA TYR A 63 -3.92 7.85 -6.84
C TYR A 63 -4.21 6.66 -5.92
N SER A 64 -4.27 5.47 -6.52
CA SER A 64 -4.39 4.21 -5.81
C SER A 64 -3.11 3.40 -5.98
N PRO A 65 -2.70 2.61 -4.97
CA PRO A 65 -1.57 1.70 -5.11
C PRO A 65 -1.91 0.56 -6.07
N TYR A 66 -1.08 0.37 -7.10
CA TYR A 66 -1.20 -0.76 -8.01
C TYR A 66 -0.24 -1.90 -7.64
N TYR A 67 1.00 -1.56 -7.33
CA TYR A 67 2.05 -2.49 -6.96
C TYR A 67 2.83 -1.92 -5.79
N ILE A 68 3.03 -2.74 -4.76
CA ILE A 68 3.89 -2.41 -3.63
C ILE A 68 4.77 -3.63 -3.39
N LYS A 69 6.07 -3.39 -3.27
CA LYS A 69 7.07 -4.35 -2.78
C LYS A 69 7.78 -3.69 -1.62
N LEU A 70 7.78 -4.35 -0.47
CA LEU A 70 8.51 -3.91 0.71
C LEU A 70 9.29 -5.11 1.25
N GLU A 71 10.56 -4.92 1.59
CA GLU A 71 11.44 -6.04 1.95
C GLU A 71 11.13 -6.61 3.33
N LYS A 72 10.77 -5.74 4.28
CA LYS A 72 10.62 -6.08 5.71
C LYS A 72 9.21 -5.94 6.28
N MET A 73 8.25 -5.53 5.46
CA MET A 73 6.88 -5.29 5.93
C MET A 73 5.86 -5.49 4.83
N VAL A 74 4.59 -5.51 5.22
CA VAL A 74 3.45 -5.33 4.33
C VAL A 74 2.80 -4.00 4.66
N ALA A 75 2.33 -3.27 3.65
CA ALA A 75 1.62 -2.01 3.81
C ALA A 75 0.41 -1.90 2.88
N PHE A 76 -0.71 -1.40 3.37
CA PHE A 76 -1.87 -1.07 2.54
C PHE A 76 -2.58 0.18 3.06
N PRO A 77 -3.19 0.97 2.16
CA PRO A 77 -3.92 2.14 2.59
C PRO A 77 -5.35 1.79 2.96
N THR A 78 -5.94 2.59 3.84
CA THR A 78 -7.39 2.65 4.07
C THR A 78 -7.82 4.10 4.18
N THR A 79 -8.98 4.43 3.61
CA THR A 79 -9.65 5.73 3.81
C THR A 79 -10.77 5.63 4.86
N ASN A 80 -10.94 4.47 5.48
CA ASN A 80 -11.92 4.24 6.53
C ASN A 80 -11.24 4.23 7.91
N GLU A 81 -11.60 5.20 8.74
CA GLU A 81 -11.01 5.38 10.07
C GLU A 81 -11.31 4.19 11.00
N LYS A 82 -12.52 3.64 10.97
CA LYS A 82 -12.88 2.48 11.80
C LYS A 82 -12.05 1.25 11.43
N VAL A 83 -11.80 1.03 10.14
CA VAL A 83 -10.94 -0.06 9.68
C VAL A 83 -9.52 0.16 10.20
N ALA A 84 -9.00 1.39 10.10
CA ALA A 84 -7.68 1.73 10.62
C ALA A 84 -7.60 1.48 12.14
N ASP A 85 -8.53 2.04 12.92
CA ASP A 85 -8.60 1.89 14.37
C ASP A 85 -8.66 0.42 14.79
N SER A 86 -9.55 -0.34 14.17
CA SER A 86 -9.78 -1.76 14.51
C SER A 86 -8.55 -2.63 14.25
N LEU A 87 -7.74 -2.28 13.25
CA LEU A 87 -6.50 -2.99 12.97
C LEU A 87 -5.36 -2.52 13.88
N LEU A 88 -5.24 -1.21 14.11
CA LEU A 88 -4.12 -0.62 14.86
C LEU A 88 -4.18 -0.88 16.37
N ILE A 89 -5.34 -1.24 16.93
CA ILE A 89 -5.43 -1.69 18.33
C ILE A 89 -4.86 -3.11 18.55
N LYS A 90 -4.59 -3.87 17.47
CA LYS A 90 -4.12 -5.25 17.56
C LYS A 90 -2.61 -5.32 17.61
N GLU A 91 -2.09 -6.25 18.41
CA GLU A 91 -0.65 -6.49 18.50
C GLU A 91 -0.05 -6.89 17.14
N GLY A 92 1.15 -6.38 16.84
CA GLY A 92 1.86 -6.62 15.58
C GLY A 92 1.50 -5.65 14.45
N TRP A 93 0.39 -4.91 14.59
CA TRP A 93 -0.03 -3.89 13.62
C TRP A 93 0.51 -2.52 14.00
N ARG A 94 0.91 -1.75 12.99
CA ARG A 94 1.41 -0.37 13.11
C ARG A 94 0.80 0.46 11.98
N GLY A 95 0.81 1.78 12.12
CA GLY A 95 0.24 2.62 11.09
C GLY A 95 0.60 4.08 11.20
N ILE A 96 0.33 4.79 10.10
CA ILE A 96 0.40 6.24 10.04
C ILE A 96 -0.98 6.72 9.63
N LYS A 97 -1.65 7.45 10.51
CA LYS A 97 -2.91 8.12 10.21
C LYS A 97 -2.63 9.56 9.81
N TYR A 98 -3.40 10.05 8.85
CA TYR A 98 -3.30 11.41 8.34
C TYR A 98 -4.61 12.14 8.57
N TYR A 99 -4.51 13.33 9.13
CA TYR A 99 -5.65 14.18 9.43
C TYR A 99 -5.45 15.58 8.83
N TYR A 100 -6.54 16.25 8.50
CA TYR A 100 -6.57 17.68 8.22
C TYR A 100 -7.58 18.34 9.15
N GLY A 101 -7.09 18.99 10.20
CA GLY A 101 -7.93 19.34 11.34
C GLY A 101 -8.48 18.07 11.99
N ASP A 102 -9.80 17.99 12.15
CA ASP A 102 -10.51 16.81 12.70
C ASP A 102 -10.94 15.80 11.62
N GLU A 103 -10.65 16.07 10.33
CA GLU A 103 -11.04 15.18 9.23
C GLU A 103 -9.98 14.11 8.97
N PHE A 104 -10.38 12.84 9.06
CA PHE A 104 -9.53 11.71 8.69
C PHE A 104 -9.36 11.62 7.17
N LEU A 105 -8.12 11.76 6.70
CA LEU A 105 -7.79 11.67 5.28
C LEU A 105 -7.52 10.23 4.81
N GLY A 106 -7.08 9.37 5.73
CA GLY A 106 -6.65 8.02 5.45
C GLY A 106 -5.49 7.58 6.33
N ALA A 107 -5.15 6.31 6.24
CA ALA A 107 -4.04 5.71 6.96
C ALA A 107 -3.28 4.71 6.09
N TRP A 108 -1.99 4.57 6.37
CA TRP A 108 -1.23 3.37 6.02
C TRP A 108 -1.26 2.41 7.19
N ILE A 109 -1.65 1.17 6.93
CA ILE A 109 -1.62 0.07 7.88
C ILE A 109 -0.46 -0.84 7.49
N LEU A 110 0.37 -1.20 8.48
CA LEU A 110 1.59 -1.96 8.30
C LEU A 110 1.75 -3.06 9.35
N TYR A 111 2.47 -4.12 9.01
CA TYR A 111 3.00 -5.09 9.97
C TYR A 111 4.32 -5.68 9.44
N ASP A 112 5.17 -6.16 10.35
CA ASP A 112 6.46 -6.76 10.00
C ASP A 112 6.26 -8.09 9.28
N CYS A 113 6.90 -8.25 8.11
CA CYS A 113 6.83 -9.46 7.31
C CYS A 113 7.96 -9.45 6.27
N ILE A 114 8.86 -10.43 6.33
CA ILE A 114 10.04 -10.46 5.45
C ILE A 114 9.67 -11.11 4.12
N LYS A 115 9.89 -10.40 3.01
CA LYS A 115 9.64 -10.88 1.62
C LYS A 115 8.22 -11.40 1.37
N CYS A 116 7.22 -10.84 2.05
CA CYS A 116 5.82 -11.29 1.99
C CYS A 116 5.04 -10.69 0.80
N ARG A 117 5.53 -10.93 -0.41
CA ARG A 117 4.95 -10.37 -1.65
C ARG A 117 3.50 -10.79 -1.89
N ASP A 118 3.17 -12.06 -1.66
CA ASP A 118 1.80 -12.56 -1.86
C ASP A 118 0.81 -11.93 -0.87
N LYS A 119 1.19 -11.80 0.41
CA LYS A 119 0.39 -11.08 1.40
C LYS A 119 0.18 -9.63 0.98
N GLN A 120 1.27 -8.96 0.59
CA GLN A 120 1.22 -7.58 0.10
C GLN A 120 0.25 -7.43 -1.08
N ARG A 121 0.24 -8.37 -2.02
CA ARG A 121 -0.71 -8.41 -3.14
C ARG A 121 -2.15 -8.54 -2.64
N SER A 122 -2.41 -9.54 -1.80
CA SER A 122 -3.76 -9.85 -1.32
C SER A 122 -4.37 -8.67 -0.56
N HIS A 123 -3.57 -7.92 0.21
CA HIS A 123 -4.05 -6.73 0.89
C HIS A 123 -4.51 -5.62 -0.09
N LEU A 124 -3.79 -5.43 -1.21
CA LEU A 124 -4.16 -4.45 -2.23
C LEU A 124 -5.36 -4.89 -3.09
N GLU A 125 -5.66 -6.19 -3.12
CA GLU A 125 -6.85 -6.70 -3.81
C GLU A 125 -8.13 -6.46 -3.00
N ILE A 126 -8.05 -6.44 -1.66
CA ILE A 126 -9.21 -6.16 -0.79
C ILE A 126 -9.80 -4.78 -1.07
N SER A 127 -8.97 -3.75 -1.28
CA SER A 127 -9.48 -2.39 -1.54
C SER A 127 -10.27 -2.26 -2.85
N LYS A 128 -10.23 -3.28 -3.71
CA LYS A 128 -11.02 -3.34 -4.95
C LYS A 128 -12.38 -4.01 -4.74
N LEU A 129 -12.60 -4.64 -3.58
CA LEU A 129 -13.84 -5.30 -3.24
C LEU A 129 -14.81 -4.29 -2.63
N SER A 130 -16.06 -4.30 -3.10
CA SER A 130 -17.12 -3.49 -2.51
C SER A 130 -17.81 -4.29 -1.40
N ILE A 131 -17.13 -4.40 -0.26
CA ILE A 131 -17.56 -5.16 0.93
C ILE A 131 -17.76 -4.25 2.15
N SER A 132 -18.42 -4.75 3.19
CA SER A 132 -18.66 -3.99 4.42
C SER A 132 -17.37 -3.74 5.22
N GLU A 133 -17.42 -2.78 6.16
CA GLU A 133 -16.29 -2.44 7.04
C GLU A 133 -15.80 -3.66 7.83
N ASP A 134 -16.74 -4.43 8.41
CA ASP A 134 -16.44 -5.63 9.20
C ASP A 134 -15.83 -6.75 8.35
N GLU A 135 -16.31 -6.92 7.12
CA GLU A 135 -15.75 -7.90 6.19
C GLU A 135 -14.34 -7.49 5.73
N THR A 136 -14.11 -6.19 5.53
CA THR A 136 -12.79 -5.63 5.20
C THR A 136 -11.79 -5.94 6.31
N ILE A 137 -12.15 -5.70 7.57
CA ILE A 137 -11.32 -6.01 8.74
C ILE A 137 -11.03 -7.51 8.79
N LYS A 138 -12.06 -8.37 8.66
CA LYS A 138 -11.89 -9.83 8.68
C LYS A 138 -10.98 -10.33 7.55
N ALA A 139 -11.11 -9.76 6.35
CA ALA A 139 -10.29 -10.12 5.21
C ALA A 139 -8.80 -9.79 5.45
N HIS A 140 -8.50 -8.59 5.95
CA HIS A 140 -7.13 -8.21 6.30
C HIS A 140 -6.53 -9.09 7.41
N LEU A 141 -7.32 -9.42 8.44
CA LEU A 141 -6.87 -10.32 9.51
C LEU A 141 -6.62 -11.74 9.01
N ARG A 142 -7.41 -12.22 8.06
CA ARG A 142 -7.21 -13.55 7.45
C ARG A 142 -5.88 -13.64 6.70
N ILE A 143 -5.50 -12.59 5.97
CA ILE A 143 -4.21 -12.54 5.27
C ILE A 143 -3.05 -12.45 6.26
N TYR A 144 -3.20 -11.66 7.32
CA TYR A 144 -2.16 -11.55 8.34
C TYR A 144 -1.84 -12.91 8.97
N ASN A 145 -2.87 -13.70 9.30
CA ASN A 145 -2.76 -15.01 9.95
C ASN A 145 -2.41 -16.19 9.02
N SER A 146 -2.31 -15.98 7.70
CA SER A 146 -2.03 -17.06 6.74
C SER A 146 -0.55 -17.41 6.64
#